data_AF-A0A970RXG0-F1
#
_entry.id   AF-A0A970RXG0-F1
#
_cell.length_a   1.000
_cell.length_b   1.000
_cell.length_c   1.000
_cell.angle_alpha   90.00
_cell.angle_beta   90.00
_cell.angle_gamma   90.00
#
_symmetry.space_group_name_H-M   'P 1'
#
loop_
_entity.id
_entity.type
_entity.pdbx_description
1 polymer ?
#
loop_
_entity_poly.entity_id
_entity_poly.type
_entity_poly.pdbx_seq_one_letter_code
_entity_poly.pdbx_strand_id
1 'polypeptide(L)' 'EDIPHPQYKEIIERFVDWFKDTYGTDRCYDIIKGDKEYSRRVCPGIVEAGYYKMVELLEEYGVIEE' A
#
# COMPACT_ATOMS: atom_id res chain seq x y z
N GLU A 1 8.54 5.33 -24.15
CA GLU A 1 7.59 5.40 -23.04
C GLU A 1 7.47 3.99 -22.48
N ASP A 2 7.79 3.80 -21.20
CA ASP A 2 7.57 2.51 -20.53
C ASP A 2 6.07 2.23 -20.53
N ILE A 3 5.67 1.17 -21.24
CA ILE A 3 4.28 0.72 -21.21
C ILE A 3 4.09 0.07 -19.84
N PRO A 4 3.27 0.64 -18.94
CA PRO A 4 3.02 0.02 -17.66
C PRO A 4 2.44 -1.38 -17.88
N HIS A 5 2.78 -2.31 -16.99
CA HIS A 5 2.27 -3.69 -17.01
C HIS A 5 0.75 -3.69 -17.30
N PRO A 6 0.22 -4.57 -18.18
CA PRO A 6 -1.18 -4.50 -18.62
C PRO A 6 -2.21 -4.44 -17.47
N GLN A 7 -1.85 -4.98 -16.30
CA GLN A 7 -2.70 -5.04 -15.11
C GLN A 7 -2.35 -4.00 -14.03
N TYR A 8 -1.52 -2.98 -14.33
CA TYR A 8 -1.06 -2.01 -13.32
C TYR A 8 -2.21 -1.34 -12.55
N LYS A 9 -3.34 -1.06 -13.22
CA LYS A 9 -4.52 -0.46 -12.58
C LYS A 9 -5.12 -1.38 -11.53
N GLU A 10 -5.29 -2.65 -11.88
CA GLU A 10 -5.87 -3.66 -10.99
C GLU A 10 -4.97 -3.92 -9.77
N ILE A 11 -3.66 -3.95 -9.97
CA ILE A 11 -2.67 -4.07 -8.88
C ILE A 11 -2.80 -2.89 -7.90
N ILE A 12 -2.88 -1.66 -8.41
CA ILE A 12 -3.03 -0.45 -7.59
C ILE A 12 -4.37 -0.47 -6.84
N GLU A 13 -5.46 -0.84 -7.52
CA GLU A 13 -6.79 -0.95 -6.91
C GLU A 13 -6.79 -1.95 -5.76
N ARG A 14 -6.24 -3.16 -5.97
CA ARG A 14 -6.10 -4.17 -4.91
C ARG A 14 -5.24 -3.71 -3.73
N PHE A 15 -4.17 -2.98 -4.01
CA PHE A 15 -3.33 -2.41 -2.96
C PHE A 15 -4.11 -1.39 -2.10
N VAL A 16 -4.85 -0.49 -2.73
CA VAL A 16 -5.66 0.51 -2.04
C VAL A 16 -6.81 -0.13 -1.25
N ASP A 17 -7.46 -1.15 -1.82
CA ASP A 17 -8.53 -1.89 -1.16
C ASP A 17 -8.00 -2.64 0.07
N TRP A 18 -6.87 -3.32 -0.05
CA TRP A 18 -6.19 -3.93 1.10
C TRP A 18 -5.83 -2.90 2.18
N PHE A 19 -5.33 -1.73 1.79
CA PHE A 19 -4.95 -0.68 2.74
C PHE A 19 -6.18 -0.17 3.51
N LYS A 20 -7.30 0.05 2.81
CA LYS A 20 -8.57 0.46 3.41
C LYS A 20 -9.16 -0.61 4.33
N ASP A 21 -9.10 -1.88 3.94
CA ASP A 21 -9.55 -3.00 4.77
C ASP A 21 -8.71 -3.11 6.06
N THR A 22 -7.39 -2.96 5.93
CA THR A 22 -6.44 -3.10 7.04
C THR A 22 -6.49 -1.92 8.03
N TYR A 23 -6.57 -0.68 7.52
CA TYR A 23 -6.47 0.53 8.34
C TYR A 23 -7.77 1.33 8.45
N GLY A 24 -8.85 0.87 7.82
CA GLY A 24 -10.18 1.49 7.80
C GLY A 24 -10.32 2.70 6.88
N THR A 25 -9.21 3.22 6.34
CA THR A 25 -9.16 4.42 5.48
C THR A 25 -7.84 4.51 4.74
N ASP A 26 -7.81 5.18 3.59
CA ASP A 26 -6.59 5.54 2.84
C ASP A 26 -6.07 6.95 3.17
N ARG A 27 -6.74 7.66 4.09
CA ARG A 27 -6.36 9.01 4.50
C ARG A 27 -5.47 8.97 5.73
N CYS A 28 -4.20 9.34 5.57
CA CYS A 28 -3.25 9.41 6.68
C CYS A 28 -3.78 10.22 7.87
N TYR A 29 -4.44 11.36 7.62
CA TYR A 29 -5.01 12.20 8.68
C TYR A 29 -6.03 11.44 9.54
N ASP A 30 -6.83 10.57 8.94
CA ASP A 30 -7.84 9.80 9.65
C ASP A 30 -7.24 8.64 10.45
N ILE A 31 -6.09 8.11 10.02
CA ILE A 31 -5.33 7.10 10.77
C ILE A 31 -4.69 7.74 12.00
N ILE A 32 -3.99 8.87 11.82
CA ILE A 32 -3.22 9.49 12.90
C ILE A 32 -4.03 10.49 13.74
N LYS A 33 -5.26 10.81 13.33
CA LYS A 33 -6.13 11.84 13.93
C LYS A 33 -5.43 13.19 14.12
N GLY A 34 -4.54 13.55 13.20
CA GLY A 34 -3.72 14.77 13.27
C GLY A 34 -2.55 14.75 14.28
N ASP A 35 -2.32 13.65 15.00
CA ASP A 35 -1.23 13.53 15.98
C ASP A 35 0.11 13.17 15.30
N LYS A 36 1.05 14.13 15.33
CA LYS A 36 2.40 13.98 14.75
C LYS A 36 3.34 13.09 15.54
N GLU A 37 3.14 12.92 16.85
CA GLU A 37 3.95 11.99 17.65
C GLU A 37 3.46 10.56 17.48
N TYR A 38 2.15 10.38 17.37
CA TYR A 38 1.57 9.11 16.97
C TYR A 38 1.99 8.71 15.56
N SER A 39 1.99 9.64 14.59
CA SER A 39 2.45 9.33 13.21
C SER A 39 3.88 8.80 13.15
N ARG A 40 4.81 9.37 13.94
CA ARG A 40 6.19 8.88 14.01
C ARG A 40 6.31 7.44 14.52
N ARG A 41 5.35 6.99 15.33
CA ARG A 41 5.32 5.64 15.89
C ARG A 41 4.68 4.63 14.94
N VAL A 42 3.63 5.03 14.21
CA VAL A 42 2.83 4.09 13.39
C VAL A 42 3.18 4.10 11.91
N CYS A 43 3.52 5.25 11.33
CA CYS A 43 3.76 5.36 9.90
C CYS A 43 4.90 4.47 9.40
N PRO A 44 6.03 4.28 10.12
CA PRO A 44 7.08 3.37 9.66
C PRO A 44 6.57 1.95 9.41
N GLY A 45 5.80 1.38 10.34
CA GLY A 45 5.24 0.03 10.19
C GLY A 45 4.17 -0.06 9.10
N ILE A 46 3.37 0.99 8.92
CA ILE A 46 2.38 1.06 7.82
C ILE A 46 3.08 1.07 6.46
N VAL A 47 4.16 1.84 6.33
CA VAL A 47 4.95 1.91 5.09
C VAL A 47 5.63 0.58 4.80
N GLU A 48 6.20 -0.06 5.81
CA GLU A 48 6.81 -1.40 5.69
C GLU A 48 5.77 -2.45 5.26
N ALA A 49 4.61 -2.49 5.91
CA ALA A 49 3.52 -3.39 5.51
C ALA A 49 3.04 -3.09 4.08
N GLY A 50 2.95 -1.81 3.70
CA GLY A 50 2.62 -1.41 2.34
C GLY A 50 3.65 -1.86 1.31
N TYR A 51 4.93 -1.81 1.64
CA TYR A 51 5.98 -2.35 0.78
C TYR A 51 5.80 -3.85 0.56
N TYR A 52 5.65 -4.64 1.63
CA TYR A 52 5.47 -6.09 1.52
C TYR A 52 4.21 -6.46 0.75
N LYS A 53 3.09 -5.77 0.98
CA LYS A 53 1.87 -6.04 0.21
C LYS A 53 2.04 -5.73 -1.27
N MET A 54 2.75 -4.65 -1.60
CA MET A 54 3.03 -4.32 -2.99
C MET A 54 3.89 -5.40 -3.65
N VAL A 55 4.94 -5.87 -2.96
CA VAL A 55 5.78 -6.98 -3.45
C VAL A 55 4.93 -8.22 -3.71
N GLU A 56 4.11 -8.64 -2.74
CA GLU A 56 3.18 -9.78 -2.87
C GLU A 56 2.28 -9.63 -4.10
N LEU A 57 1.67 -8.46 -4.31
CA LEU A 57 0.82 -8.21 -5.47
C LEU A 57 1.61 -8.19 -6.79
N LEU A 58 2.85 -7.71 -6.79
CA LEU A 58 3.68 -7.71 -7.99
C LEU A 58 4.13 -9.14 -8.35
N GLU A 59 4.42 -9.99 -7.37
CA GLU A 59 4.71 -11.41 -7.53
C GLU A 59 3.47 -12.17 -8.06
N GLU A 60 2.29 -11.95 -7.46
CA GLU A 60 1.03 -12.58 -7.89
C GLU A 60 0.69 -12.31 -9.36
N TYR A 61 1.00 -11.10 -9.84
CA TYR A 61 0.75 -10.68 -11.22
C TYR A 61 1.94 -10.95 -12.16
N GLY A 62 3.00 -11.63 -11.68
CA GLY A 62 4.17 -11.99 -12.47
C GLY A 62 4.99 -10.80 -12.96
N VAL A 63 4.91 -9.67 -12.26
CA VAL A 63 5.69 -8.46 -12.59
C VAL A 63 7.14 -8.60 -12.11
N ILE A 64 7.34 -9.28 -10.98
CA ILE A 64 8.64 -9.62 -10.41
C ILE A 64 8.67 -11.10 -10.00
N GLU A 65 9.87 -11.65 -9.86
CA GLU A 65 10.12 -13.01 -9.36
C GLU A 65 10.73 -12.94 -7.94
N GLU A 66 10.46 -13.96 -7.12
CA GLU A 66 10.94 -14.09 -5.73
C GLU A 66 12.47 -14.29 -5.63
#